data_AF-A0A9P4LG88-F1
#
_entry.id   AF-A0A9P4LG88-F1
#
_cell.length_a   1.000
_cell.length_b   1.000
_cell.length_c   1.000
_cell.angle_alpha   90.00
_cell.angle_beta   90.00
_cell.angle_gamma   90.00
#
_symmetry.space_group_name_H-M   'P 1'
#
loop_
_entity.id
_entity.type
_entity.pdbx_description
1 polymer ?
#
loop_
_entity_poly.entity_id
_entity_poly.type
_entity_poly.pdbx_seq_one_letter_code
_entity_poly.pdbx_strand_id
1 'polypeptide(L)'
;MANDASAASPSPQVHGISVSPLTQCAHWNSLLDIIAIKHFCCNKFYACISCHDECESHCSGVWPRSRRDEKAVLCGACKHILTVDEYMDSGSRCTSCKSGFNPGCENHWGLYFEMDDAGAGKV
;
A
#
# COMPACT_ATOMS: atom_id res chain seq x y z
N MET A 1 19.74 -36.64 -8.35
CA MET A 1 18.31 -36.31 -8.22
C MET A 1 18.24 -34.83 -7.93
N ALA A 2 17.70 -34.06 -8.87
CA ALA A 2 17.62 -32.61 -8.76
C ALA A 2 16.72 -32.21 -7.59
N ASN A 3 17.09 -31.15 -6.86
CA ASN A 3 16.09 -30.32 -6.22
C ASN A 3 16.45 -28.87 -6.54
N ASP A 4 15.84 -28.42 -7.63
CA ASP A 4 15.63 -27.02 -7.96
C ASP A 4 14.37 -26.57 -7.20
N ALA A 5 14.47 -25.50 -6.42
CA ALA A 5 13.32 -24.69 -6.05
C ALA A 5 13.78 -23.34 -5.48
N SER A 6 13.97 -22.39 -6.39
CA SER A 6 13.65 -20.96 -6.26
C SER A 6 14.18 -20.20 -5.04
N ALA A 7 15.24 -19.43 -5.27
CA ALA A 7 15.51 -18.24 -4.46
C ALA A 7 14.33 -17.26 -4.61
N ALA A 8 13.39 -17.28 -3.66
CA ALA A 8 12.34 -16.28 -3.56
C ALA A 8 13.00 -14.89 -3.44
N SER A 9 12.68 -13.97 -4.34
CA SER A 9 13.12 -12.58 -4.21
C SER A 9 12.69 -12.04 -2.84
N PRO A 10 13.56 -11.32 -2.12
CA PRO A 10 13.21 -10.78 -0.81
C PRO A 10 12.01 -9.85 -0.96
N SER A 11 11.02 -9.99 -0.08
CA SER A 11 9.89 -9.07 0.00
C SER A 11 10.40 -7.64 0.23
N PRO A 12 9.74 -6.61 -0.32
CA PRO A 12 10.18 -5.23 -0.13
C PRO A 12 10.21 -4.87 1.36
N GLN A 13 11.20 -4.06 1.75
CA GLN A 13 11.28 -3.51 3.09
C GLN A 13 10.09 -2.58 3.34
N VAL A 14 9.45 -2.72 4.50
CA VAL A 14 8.37 -1.84 4.96
C VAL A 14 8.88 -0.99 6.11
N HIS A 15 8.72 0.33 5.96
CA HIS A 15 9.13 1.33 6.93
C HIS A 15 7.95 1.78 7.80
N GLY A 16 8.27 2.28 9.00
CA GLY A 16 7.31 2.87 9.93
C GLY A 16 7.62 2.56 11.39
N ILE A 17 6.71 2.98 12.27
CA ILE A 17 6.86 2.82 13.72
C ILE A 17 6.27 1.48 14.17
N SER A 18 7.08 0.66 14.83
CA SER A 18 6.70 -0.66 15.38
C SER A 18 6.00 -1.57 14.36
N VAL A 19 6.57 -1.67 13.15
CA VAL A 19 5.97 -2.42 12.04
C VAL A 19 5.96 -3.93 12.30
N SER A 20 4.79 -4.55 12.21
CA SER A 20 4.65 -6.01 12.32
C SER A 20 5.02 -6.72 11.02
N PRO A 21 5.28 -8.05 11.05
CA PRO A 21 5.46 -8.83 9.82
C PRO A 21 4.26 -8.77 8.86
N LEU A 22 3.06 -8.42 9.35
CA LEU A 22 1.86 -8.24 8.55
C LEU A 22 1.63 -6.79 8.11
N THR A 23 2.61 -5.89 8.31
CA THR A 23 2.60 -4.46 7.92
C THR A 23 1.78 -3.50 8.79
N GLN A 24 1.17 -3.99 9.87
CA GLN A 24 0.54 -3.15 10.90
C GLN A 24 1.60 -2.25 11.57
N CYS A 25 1.19 -1.10 12.11
CA CYS A 25 2.10 -0.17 12.79
C CYS A 25 1.49 0.39 14.09
N ALA A 26 2.24 1.25 14.80
CA ALA A 26 1.76 1.91 16.00
C ALA A 26 0.49 2.76 15.77
N HIS A 27 0.28 3.28 14.56
CA HIS A 27 -0.87 4.10 14.20
C HIS A 27 -2.13 3.27 13.87
N TRP A 28 -1.96 2.14 13.17
CA TRP A 28 -3.05 1.29 12.68
C TRP A 28 -2.65 -0.18 12.80
N ASN A 29 -3.40 -0.96 13.59
CA ASN A 29 -3.02 -2.34 13.95
C ASN A 29 -4.17 -3.33 14.11
N SER A 30 -5.34 -3.05 13.53
CA SER A 30 -6.41 -4.06 13.44
C SER A 30 -5.96 -5.27 12.61
N LEU A 31 -6.74 -6.34 12.65
CA LEU A 31 -6.50 -7.55 11.85
C LEU A 31 -6.58 -7.30 10.33
N LEU A 32 -7.13 -6.16 9.92
CA LEU A 32 -7.31 -5.78 8.53
C LEU A 32 -6.30 -4.72 8.05
N ASP A 33 -5.51 -4.13 8.95
CA ASP A 33 -4.45 -3.15 8.64
C ASP A 33 -3.19 -3.87 8.14
N ILE A 34 -3.37 -4.70 7.12
CA ILE A 34 -2.36 -5.61 6.59
C ILE A 34 -1.91 -5.24 5.18
N ILE A 35 -1.86 -3.94 4.89
CA ILE A 35 -1.27 -3.40 3.67
C ILE A 35 -0.12 -2.45 4.00
N ALA A 36 0.88 -2.40 3.12
CA ALA A 36 1.82 -1.29 3.06
C ALA A 36 1.74 -0.63 1.69
N ILE A 37 1.84 0.68 1.64
CA ILE A 37 1.73 1.46 0.41
C ILE A 37 3.11 2.00 0.03
N LYS A 38 3.47 1.86 -1.23
CA LYS A 38 4.64 2.49 -1.84
C LYS A 38 4.33 3.96 -2.05
N HIS A 39 5.08 4.87 -1.42
CA HIS A 39 4.83 6.30 -1.57
C HIS A 39 5.43 6.83 -2.86
N PHE A 40 4.67 7.64 -3.61
CA PHE A 40 5.07 8.15 -4.93
C PHE A 40 6.36 9.01 -4.88
N CYS A 41 6.51 9.80 -3.82
CA CYS A 41 7.64 10.72 -3.63
C CYS A 41 9.00 10.01 -3.56
N CYS A 42 9.08 8.86 -2.90
CA CYS A 42 10.36 8.21 -2.57
C CYS A 42 10.44 6.73 -2.96
N ASN A 43 9.37 6.15 -3.50
CA ASN A 43 9.27 4.75 -3.93
C ASN A 43 9.56 3.70 -2.83
N LYS A 44 9.51 4.08 -1.56
CA LYS A 44 9.62 3.19 -0.41
C LYS A 44 8.24 2.76 0.07
N PHE A 45 8.12 1.56 0.65
CA PHE A 45 6.88 1.09 1.25
C PHE A 45 6.79 1.52 2.71
N TYR A 46 5.65 2.10 3.10
CA TYR A 46 5.33 2.41 4.49
C TYR A 46 4.05 1.71 4.92
N ALA A 47 3.97 1.37 6.20
CA ALA A 47 2.75 0.81 6.79
C ALA A 47 1.54 1.76 6.68
N CYS A 48 1.76 3.07 6.75
CA CYS A 48 0.73 4.10 6.55
C CYS A 48 1.36 5.47 6.28
N ILE A 49 0.55 6.46 5.93
CA ILE A 49 1.00 7.85 5.69
C ILE A 49 1.59 8.50 6.92
N SER A 50 1.04 8.29 8.11
CA SER A 50 1.62 8.84 9.36
C SER A 50 3.01 8.28 9.62
N CYS A 51 3.26 7.00 9.28
CA CYS A 51 4.60 6.42 9.34
C CYS A 51 5.54 7.07 8.32
N HIS A 52 5.07 7.41 7.12
CA HIS A 52 5.88 8.15 6.15
C HIS A 52 6.25 9.53 6.69
N ASP A 53 5.27 10.31 7.13
CA ASP A 53 5.46 11.69 7.56
C ASP A 53 6.35 11.82 8.81
N GLU A 54 6.38 10.79 9.65
CA GLU A 54 7.28 10.73 10.80
C GLU A 54 8.70 10.28 10.43
N CYS A 55 8.84 9.41 9.43
CA CYS A 55 10.13 8.82 9.04
C CYS A 55 10.88 9.63 7.97
N GLU A 56 10.22 10.58 7.30
CA GLU A 56 10.77 11.31 6.17
C GLU A 56 10.72 12.83 6.38
N SER A 57 11.69 13.54 5.80
CA SER A 57 11.77 15.01 5.87
C SER A 57 11.02 15.72 4.74
N HIS A 58 10.24 14.98 3.95
CA HIS A 58 9.49 15.49 2.80
C HIS A 58 8.03 15.02 2.87
N CYS A 59 7.15 15.76 2.20
CA CYS A 59 5.73 15.41 2.16
C CYS A 59 5.47 14.25 1.19
N SER A 60 4.46 13.43 1.51
CA SER A 60 4.00 12.38 0.60
C SER A 60 3.45 12.98 -0.70
N GLY A 61 3.77 12.33 -1.83
CA GLY A 61 3.14 12.58 -3.12
C GLY A 61 2.03 11.56 -3.41
N VAL A 62 1.14 11.89 -4.36
CA VAL A 62 0.10 10.98 -4.84
C VAL A 62 0.52 10.31 -6.15
N TRP A 63 0.17 9.04 -6.32
CA TRP A 63 0.33 8.36 -7.61
C TRP A 63 -0.64 8.96 -8.63
N PRO A 64 -0.13 9.49 -9.75
CA PRO A 64 -0.98 10.04 -10.79
C PRO A 64 -1.74 8.92 -11.49
N ARG A 65 -2.90 9.25 -12.05
CA ARG A 65 -3.76 8.31 -12.80
C ARG A 65 -3.01 7.56 -13.89
N SER A 66 -2.12 8.25 -14.59
CA SER A 66 -1.30 7.69 -15.67
C SER A 66 -0.28 6.65 -15.23
N ARG A 67 -0.12 6.42 -13.92
CA ARG A 67 0.82 5.45 -13.34
C ARG A 67 0.18 4.50 -12.34
N ARG A 68 -1.14 4.28 -12.42
CA ARG A 68 -1.83 3.37 -11.49
C ARG A 68 -1.65 1.88 -11.83
N ASP A 69 -1.04 1.59 -12.95
CA ASP A 69 -0.50 0.27 -13.31
C ASP A 69 0.74 -0.12 -12.48
N GLU A 70 1.31 0.81 -11.70
CA GLU A 70 2.47 0.56 -10.86
C GLU A 70 2.15 -0.29 -9.62
N LYS A 71 3.04 -1.24 -9.35
CA LYS A 71 2.98 -2.14 -8.19
C LYS A 71 3.32 -1.39 -6.90
N ALA A 72 2.28 -0.93 -6.21
CA ALA A 72 2.38 0.01 -5.10
C ALA A 72 1.69 -0.43 -3.80
N VAL A 73 0.89 -1.51 -3.79
CA VAL A 73 0.19 -1.93 -2.56
C VAL A 73 0.59 -3.34 -2.18
N LEU A 74 1.39 -3.47 -1.13
CA LEU A 74 1.88 -4.75 -0.61
C LEU A 74 0.83 -5.39 0.32
N CYS A 75 0.44 -6.62 0.04
CA CYS A 75 -0.32 -7.45 0.96
C CYS A 75 0.60 -8.02 2.05
N GLY A 76 0.37 -7.66 3.30
CA GLY A 76 1.11 -8.16 4.46
C GLY A 76 1.00 -9.68 4.66
N ALA A 77 -0.12 -10.30 4.27
CA ALA A 77 -0.38 -11.74 4.47
C ALA A 77 0.38 -12.65 3.49
N CYS A 78 0.41 -12.30 2.19
CA CYS A 78 1.01 -13.15 1.16
C CYS A 78 2.16 -12.52 0.38
N LYS A 79 2.49 -11.26 0.68
CA LYS A 79 3.55 -10.47 0.03
C LYS A 79 3.32 -10.18 -1.45
N HIS A 80 2.15 -10.51 -2.00
CA HIS A 80 1.74 -10.04 -3.31
C HIS A 80 1.67 -8.51 -3.31
N ILE A 81 2.24 -7.89 -4.34
CA ILE A 81 2.14 -6.45 -4.57
C ILE A 81 1.09 -6.25 -5.65
N LEU A 82 0.03 -5.53 -5.31
CA LEU A 82 -1.02 -5.13 -6.22
C LEU A 82 -0.61 -3.83 -6.92
N THR A 83 -1.10 -3.63 -8.14
CA THR A 83 -1.10 -2.29 -8.74
C THR A 83 -2.06 -1.38 -7.96
N VAL A 84 -1.98 -0.07 -8.19
CA VAL A 84 -2.95 0.86 -7.59
C VAL A 84 -4.37 0.52 -8.07
N ASP A 85 -4.56 0.31 -9.38
CA ASP A 85 -5.88 -0.05 -9.93
C ASP A 85 -6.38 -1.40 -9.40
N GLU A 86 -5.52 -2.43 -9.34
CA GLU A 86 -5.89 -3.73 -8.76
C GLU A 86 -6.35 -3.61 -7.30
N TYR A 87 -5.71 -2.74 -6.51
CA TYR A 87 -6.11 -2.50 -5.12
C TYR A 87 -7.44 -1.75 -5.03
N MET A 88 -7.62 -0.69 -5.81
CA MET A 88 -8.83 0.12 -5.80
C MET A 88 -10.06 -0.68 -6.25
N ASP A 89 -9.90 -1.59 -7.23
CA ASP A 89 -10.98 -2.43 -7.75
C ASP A 89 -11.20 -3.72 -6.94
N SER A 90 -10.40 -3.95 -5.88
CA SER A 90 -10.36 -5.24 -5.19
C SER A 90 -11.55 -5.54 -4.27
N GLY A 91 -12.36 -4.53 -3.94
CA GLY A 91 -13.35 -4.62 -2.87
C GLY A 91 -12.70 -4.89 -1.50
N SER A 92 -11.60 -4.19 -1.22
CA SER A 92 -10.82 -4.29 0.02
C SER A 92 -10.34 -5.71 0.33
N ARG A 93 -9.81 -6.43 -0.68
CA ARG A 93 -9.32 -7.81 -0.55
C ARG A 93 -8.07 -8.05 -1.39
N CYS A 94 -7.16 -8.88 -0.92
CA CYS A 94 -6.01 -9.27 -1.74
C CYS A 94 -6.46 -10.06 -2.98
N THR A 95 -6.04 -9.63 -4.18
CA THR A 95 -6.34 -10.32 -5.45
C THR A 95 -5.70 -11.72 -5.52
N SER A 96 -4.59 -11.94 -4.80
CA SER A 96 -3.90 -13.22 -4.71
C SER A 96 -4.46 -14.13 -3.61
N CYS A 97 -4.28 -13.79 -2.32
CA CYS A 97 -4.62 -14.68 -1.20
C CYS A 97 -6.02 -14.50 -0.62
N LYS A 98 -6.79 -13.52 -1.10
CA LYS A 98 -8.15 -13.21 -0.64
C LYS A 98 -8.25 -12.82 0.85
N SER A 99 -7.15 -12.47 1.51
CA SER A 99 -7.21 -11.83 2.84
C SER A 99 -7.95 -10.49 2.75
N GLY A 100 -8.72 -10.14 3.77
CA GLY A 100 -9.40 -8.85 3.85
C GLY A 100 -8.40 -7.72 4.17
N PHE A 101 -8.63 -6.57 3.57
CA PHE A 101 -7.99 -5.30 3.92
C PHE A 101 -9.00 -4.43 4.66
N ASN A 102 -8.52 -3.39 5.33
CA ASN A 102 -9.38 -2.48 6.05
C ASN A 102 -10.19 -1.62 5.04
N PRO A 103 -11.52 -1.77 4.97
CA PRO A 103 -12.34 -0.98 4.03
C PRO A 103 -12.35 0.52 4.37
N GLY A 104 -11.99 0.89 5.60
CA GLY A 104 -11.79 2.29 5.96
C GLY A 104 -10.64 2.97 5.22
N CYS A 105 -9.72 2.21 4.60
CA CYS A 105 -8.65 2.77 3.79
C CYS A 105 -9.16 3.50 2.53
N GLU A 106 -10.35 3.16 2.03
CA GLU A 106 -10.96 3.80 0.86
C GLU A 106 -11.22 5.30 1.09
N ASN A 107 -11.57 5.67 2.34
CA ASN A 107 -11.76 7.07 2.74
C ASN A 107 -10.47 7.91 2.66
N HIS A 108 -9.32 7.27 2.53
CA HIS A 108 -8.00 7.91 2.53
C HIS A 108 -7.27 7.78 1.20
N TRP A 109 -7.90 7.24 0.15
CA TRP A 109 -7.24 7.06 -1.14
C TRP A 109 -6.66 8.36 -1.70
N GLY A 110 -7.31 9.50 -1.51
CA GLY A 110 -6.81 10.81 -1.95
C GLY A 110 -5.47 11.23 -1.34
N LEU A 111 -5.03 10.58 -0.26
CA LEU A 111 -3.71 10.82 0.34
C LEU A 111 -2.58 10.08 -0.40
N TYR A 112 -2.92 9.05 -1.19
CA TYR A 112 -1.95 8.18 -1.87
C TYR A 112 -2.12 8.19 -3.39
N PHE A 113 -3.33 8.43 -3.89
CA PHE A 113 -3.70 8.26 -5.29
C PHE A 113 -4.52 9.47 -5.75
N GLU A 114 -4.24 9.94 -6.96
CA GLU A 114 -5.03 11.01 -7.60
C GLU A 114 -6.46 10.55 -7.86
N MET A 115 -7.45 11.04 -7.11
CA MET A 115 -8.86 10.65 -7.26
C MET A 115 -9.53 11.32 -8.45
N ASP A 116 -10.72 10.87 -8.84
CA ASP A 116 -11.46 11.56 -9.92
C ASP A 116 -11.88 12.89 -9.35
N ASP A 117 -11.76 13.97 -10.13
CA ASP A 117 -12.28 15.26 -9.72
C ASP A 117 -13.76 15.10 -9.40
N ALA A 118 -14.09 15.07 -8.11
CA ALA A 118 -15.45 15.29 -7.65
C ALA A 118 -15.74 16.80 -7.85
N GLY A 119 -15.93 17.19 -9.11
CA GLY A 119 -16.37 18.53 -9.51
C GLY A 119 -15.42 19.66 -9.15
N ALA A 120 -14.52 20.02 -10.07
CA ALA A 120 -14.11 21.41 -10.24
C ALA A 120 -15.31 22.23 -10.78
N GLY A 121 -16.30 22.45 -9.91
CA GLY A 121 -17.47 23.27 -10.14
C GLY A 121 -17.51 24.39 -9.13
N LYS A 122 -17.06 25.58 -9.55
CA LYS A 122 -17.36 26.93 -9.02
C LYS A 122 -17.12 27.21 -7.52
N VAL A 123 -16.16 28.11 -7.27
CA VAL A 123 -16.44 29.46 -6.74
C VAL A 123 -15.65 30.49 -7.54
#